data_AF-A0A1L5YNE0-F1
#
_entry.id   AF-A0A1L5YNE0-F1
#
_cell.length_a   1.000
_cell.length_b   1.000
_cell.length_c   1.000
_cell.angle_alpha   90.00
_cell.angle_beta   90.00
_cell.angle_gamma   90.00
#
_symmetry.space_group_name_H-M   'P 1'
#
loop_
_entity.id
_entity.type
_entity.pdbx_description
1 polymer ?
#
loop_
_entity_poly.entity_id
_entity_poly.type
_entity_poly.pdbx_seq_one_letter_code
_entity_poly.pdbx_strand_id
1 'polypeptide(L)'
;ADFAGIAAAWDFVKPFGISLNDFLPFTASRSFHAIIQIVWFFVCWVGYTIFFLPRLSKLPSSQRTMINSLFAMIVIVGLGTLIGVYLSTMGFLDGWVAYWFGTMGWEFMEMGRFFQLFLLVTFSFWIYIIYRGVKNWLTRKNIWSVPAWLLYGSGIMVLFLFFGVLILEDQNFAIADYWRWMVVHMWVEVTFEVFTTVIVGYLLVQMGLVTRLMAERTIFLAVMLFLITAVIGISHNFYWIAKP
;
A
#
# COMPACT_ATOMS: atom_id res chain seq x y z
N ALA A 1 -14.10 -5.36 -11.41
CA ALA A 1 -12.88 -5.30 -12.24
C ALA A 1 -12.73 -3.87 -12.73
N ASP A 2 -11.53 -3.32 -12.68
CA ASP A 2 -11.23 -2.04 -13.35
C ASP A 2 -11.03 -2.28 -14.87
N PHE A 3 -10.89 -1.20 -15.64
CA PHE A 3 -10.70 -1.29 -17.09
C PHE A 3 -9.41 -2.02 -17.49
N ALA A 4 -8.35 -1.94 -16.67
CA ALA A 4 -7.10 -2.64 -16.92
C ALA A 4 -7.24 -4.16 -16.81
N GLY A 5 -8.04 -4.65 -15.84
CA GLY A 5 -8.37 -6.07 -15.73
C GLY A 5 -9.21 -6.59 -16.90
N ILE A 6 -10.14 -5.76 -17.42
CA ILE A 6 -10.89 -6.10 -18.64
C ILE A 6 -9.94 -6.17 -19.85
N ALA A 7 -9.02 -5.21 -19.99
CA ALA A 7 -8.02 -5.21 -21.05
C ALA A 7 -7.09 -6.42 -20.96
N ALA A 8 -6.65 -6.81 -19.76
CA ALA A 8 -5.84 -8.01 -19.55
C ALA A 8 -6.57 -9.31 -19.96
N ALA A 9 -7.89 -9.39 -19.73
CA ALA A 9 -8.71 -10.52 -20.13
C ALA A 9 -9.02 -10.54 -21.65
N TRP A 10 -8.97 -9.38 -22.31
CA TRP A 10 -9.35 -9.22 -23.71
C TRP A 10 -8.58 -10.16 -24.64
N ASP A 11 -7.26 -10.23 -24.52
CA ASP A 11 -6.42 -11.01 -25.43
C ASP A 11 -6.57 -12.53 -25.24
N PHE A 12 -7.17 -13.00 -24.14
CA PHE A 12 -7.53 -14.42 -23.96
C PHE A 12 -8.84 -14.78 -24.65
N VAL A 13 -9.81 -13.87 -24.70
CA VAL A 13 -11.14 -14.11 -25.29
C VAL A 13 -11.20 -13.65 -26.76
N LYS A 14 -10.43 -12.63 -27.12
CA LYS A 14 -10.35 -11.97 -28.44
C LYS A 14 -11.74 -11.63 -29.00
N PRO A 15 -12.54 -10.84 -28.29
CA PRO A 15 -13.86 -10.45 -28.78
C PRO A 15 -13.71 -9.74 -30.13
N PHE A 16 -14.54 -10.14 -31.09
CA PHE A 16 -14.53 -9.63 -32.47
C PHE A 16 -13.20 -9.87 -33.24
N GLY A 17 -12.32 -10.75 -32.76
CA GLY A 17 -11.02 -11.04 -33.38
C GLY A 17 -9.97 -9.95 -33.23
N ILE A 18 -10.22 -8.93 -32.40
CA ILE A 18 -9.32 -7.80 -32.18
C ILE A 18 -8.32 -8.18 -31.09
N SER A 19 -7.02 -7.94 -31.31
CA SER A 19 -5.99 -8.03 -30.25
C SER A 19 -5.59 -6.64 -29.78
N LEU A 20 -5.44 -6.48 -28.46
CA LEU A 20 -4.92 -5.25 -27.86
C LEU A 20 -3.40 -5.26 -27.75
N ASN A 21 -2.76 -6.41 -27.93
CA ASN A 21 -1.35 -6.64 -27.61
C ASN A 21 -0.38 -5.69 -28.33
N ASP A 22 -0.72 -5.21 -29.53
CA ASP A 22 0.12 -4.26 -30.29
C ASP A 22 0.17 -2.87 -29.67
N PHE A 23 -0.88 -2.47 -28.93
CA PHE A 23 -0.98 -1.15 -28.29
C PHE A 23 -0.86 -1.21 -26.78
N LEU A 24 -1.45 -2.22 -26.15
CA LEU A 24 -1.41 -2.43 -24.72
C LEU A 24 -1.16 -3.93 -24.44
N PRO A 25 0.12 -4.33 -24.35
CA PRO A 25 0.48 -5.72 -24.11
C PRO A 25 -0.15 -6.28 -22.84
N PHE A 26 -0.36 -7.60 -22.80
CA PHE A 26 -0.89 -8.28 -21.61
C PHE A 26 -0.07 -7.95 -20.35
N THR A 27 1.27 -7.94 -20.46
CA THR A 27 2.17 -7.60 -19.35
C THR A 27 1.89 -6.21 -18.78
N ALA A 28 1.67 -5.22 -19.66
CA ALA A 28 1.33 -3.86 -19.23
C ALA A 28 -0.07 -3.80 -18.58
N SER A 29 -1.08 -4.39 -19.22
CA SER A 29 -2.45 -4.43 -18.70
C SER A 29 -2.55 -5.08 -17.33
N ARG A 30 -1.85 -6.21 -17.15
CA ARG A 30 -1.78 -6.98 -15.91
C ARG A 30 -1.13 -6.15 -14.79
N SER A 31 -0.01 -5.50 -15.07
CA SER A 31 0.66 -4.65 -14.09
C SER A 31 -0.14 -3.40 -13.78
N PHE A 32 -0.81 -2.80 -14.76
CA PHE A 32 -1.74 -1.69 -14.53
C PHE A 32 -2.87 -2.09 -13.60
N HIS A 33 -3.48 -3.26 -13.82
CA HIS A 33 -4.51 -3.78 -12.95
C HIS A 33 -3.98 -3.91 -11.50
N ALA A 34 -2.85 -4.58 -11.30
CA ALA A 34 -2.27 -4.76 -9.96
C ALA A 34 -1.93 -3.41 -9.28
N ILE A 35 -1.22 -2.52 -9.99
CA ILE A 35 -0.81 -1.21 -9.45
C ILE A 35 -2.01 -0.34 -9.13
N ILE A 36 -3.00 -0.25 -10.02
CA ILE A 36 -4.20 0.56 -9.79
C ILE A 36 -4.94 0.02 -8.57
N GLN A 37 -5.12 -1.30 -8.46
CA GLN A 37 -5.76 -1.95 -7.31
C GLN A 37 -5.10 -1.58 -5.98
N ILE A 38 -3.77 -1.60 -5.94
CA ILE A 38 -2.99 -1.21 -4.76
C ILE A 38 -3.17 0.29 -4.48
N VAL A 39 -2.93 1.15 -5.47
CA VAL A 39 -2.91 2.60 -5.29
C VAL A 39 -4.28 3.15 -4.87
N TRP A 40 -5.38 2.77 -5.55
CA TRP A 40 -6.70 3.33 -5.23
C TRP A 40 -7.09 3.02 -3.78
N PHE A 41 -6.80 1.79 -3.34
CA PHE A 41 -7.13 1.34 -2.01
C PHE A 41 -6.34 2.12 -0.96
N PHE A 42 -5.01 2.22 -1.11
CA PHE A 42 -4.18 3.03 -0.22
C PHE A 42 -4.59 4.50 -0.18
N VAL A 43 -4.99 5.08 -1.31
CA VAL A 43 -5.50 6.46 -1.37
C VAL A 43 -6.78 6.62 -0.55
N CYS A 44 -7.69 5.63 -0.57
CA CYS A 44 -8.87 5.65 0.30
C CYS A 44 -8.50 5.64 1.80
N TRP A 45 -7.51 4.85 2.22
CA TRP A 45 -7.05 4.84 3.62
C TRP A 45 -6.37 6.14 4.05
N VAL A 46 -5.51 6.67 3.18
CA VAL A 46 -4.89 7.98 3.37
C VAL A 46 -5.97 9.05 3.50
N GLY A 47 -6.98 9.03 2.62
CA GLY A 47 -8.11 9.95 2.67
C GLY A 47 -8.92 9.82 3.96
N TYR A 48 -9.24 8.59 4.40
CA TYR A 48 -10.01 8.34 5.61
C TYR A 48 -9.28 8.84 6.87
N THR A 49 -8.01 8.52 7.01
CA THR A 49 -7.21 8.95 8.17
C THR A 49 -7.10 10.47 8.24
N ILE A 50 -6.92 11.16 7.11
CA ILE A 50 -6.89 12.63 7.04
C ILE A 50 -8.26 13.24 7.36
N PHE A 51 -9.33 12.69 6.79
CA PHE A 51 -10.71 13.12 7.04
C PHE A 51 -11.09 13.05 8.53
N PHE A 52 -10.47 12.12 9.25
CA PHE A 52 -10.72 11.92 10.65
C PHE A 52 -10.01 12.91 11.58
N LEU A 53 -8.84 13.43 11.19
CA LEU A 53 -8.00 14.28 12.07
C LEU A 53 -8.72 15.49 12.70
N PRO A 54 -9.55 16.28 11.98
CA PRO A 54 -10.23 17.45 12.57
C PRO A 54 -11.18 17.10 13.71
N ARG A 55 -11.68 15.86 13.76
CA ARG A 55 -12.58 15.40 14.84
C ARG A 55 -11.85 15.11 16.15
N LEU A 56 -10.54 14.89 16.09
CA LEU A 56 -9.73 14.54 17.26
C LEU A 56 -9.15 15.78 17.93
N SER A 57 -8.57 16.68 17.14
CA SER A 57 -7.92 17.87 17.68
C SER A 57 -7.92 19.01 16.66
N LYS A 58 -7.75 20.23 17.16
CA LYS A 58 -7.62 21.42 16.31
C LYS A 58 -6.34 21.30 15.48
N LEU A 59 -6.51 21.33 14.15
CA LEU A 59 -5.41 21.18 13.20
C LEU A 59 -4.55 22.44 13.08
N PRO A 60 -3.24 22.30 12.80
CA PRO A 60 -2.37 23.44 12.48
C PRO A 60 -2.77 24.09 11.14
N SER A 61 -2.49 25.39 10.96
CA SER A 61 -2.85 26.15 9.75
C SER A 61 -2.23 25.61 8.46
N SER A 62 -1.04 25.02 8.53
CA SER A 62 -0.33 24.44 7.36
C SER A 62 -0.86 23.08 6.90
N GLN A 63 -1.86 22.49 7.58
CA GLN A 63 -2.31 21.12 7.29
C GLN A 63 -2.87 20.99 5.87
N ARG A 64 -3.60 21.99 5.37
CA ARG A 64 -4.17 21.96 4.00
C ARG A 64 -3.10 21.86 2.92
N THR A 65 -2.04 22.68 3.05
CA THR A 65 -0.92 22.66 2.09
C THR A 65 -0.25 21.31 2.07
N MET A 66 -0.01 20.71 3.25
CA MET A 66 0.60 19.38 3.34
C MET A 66 -0.26 18.29 2.72
N ILE A 67 -1.58 18.33 2.92
CA ILE A 67 -2.51 17.36 2.31
C ILE A 67 -2.50 17.51 0.77
N ASN A 68 -2.49 18.73 0.25
CA ASN A 68 -2.41 18.98 -1.19
C ASN A 68 -1.06 18.50 -1.76
N SER A 69 0.04 18.73 -1.06
CA SER A 69 1.36 18.21 -1.44
C SER A 69 1.38 16.68 -1.43
N LEU A 70 0.81 16.05 -0.41
CA LEU A 70 0.69 14.59 -0.34
C LEU A 70 -0.10 14.04 -1.53
N PHE A 71 -1.23 14.67 -1.86
CA PHE A 71 -2.03 14.30 -3.02
C PHE A 71 -1.21 14.39 -4.33
N ALA A 72 -0.48 15.49 -4.53
CA ALA A 72 0.38 15.64 -5.70
C ALA A 72 1.48 14.56 -5.76
N MET A 73 2.12 14.23 -4.63
CA MET A 73 3.13 13.17 -4.56
C MET A 73 2.55 11.81 -4.95
N ILE A 74 1.38 11.45 -4.44
CA ILE A 74 0.68 10.20 -4.80
C ILE A 74 0.39 10.15 -6.30
N VAL A 75 -0.11 11.24 -6.88
CA VAL A 75 -0.40 11.33 -8.32
C VAL A 75 0.88 11.14 -9.15
N ILE A 76 1.99 11.79 -8.75
CA ILE A 76 3.28 11.65 -9.42
C ILE A 76 3.77 10.20 -9.36
N VAL A 77 3.70 9.54 -8.19
CA VAL A 77 4.09 8.13 -8.07
C VAL A 77 3.21 7.24 -8.94
N GLY A 78 1.89 7.39 -8.86
CA GLY A 78 0.95 6.55 -9.60
C GLY A 78 1.11 6.70 -11.11
N LEU A 79 1.05 7.94 -11.63
CA LEU A 79 1.20 8.19 -13.06
C LEU A 79 2.60 7.85 -13.56
N GLY A 80 3.63 8.22 -12.81
CA GLY A 80 5.01 7.91 -13.15
C GLY A 80 5.27 6.40 -13.23
N THR A 81 4.70 5.63 -12.31
CA THR A 81 4.75 4.16 -12.34
C THR A 81 4.05 3.59 -13.57
N LEU A 82 2.82 4.03 -13.87
CA LEU A 82 2.06 3.53 -15.03
C LEU A 82 2.79 3.85 -16.34
N ILE A 83 3.28 5.09 -16.49
CA ILE A 83 4.05 5.50 -17.67
C ILE A 83 5.35 4.69 -17.76
N GLY A 84 6.08 4.55 -16.64
CA GLY A 84 7.33 3.78 -16.59
C GLY A 84 7.15 2.33 -17.02
N VAL A 85 6.15 1.65 -16.45
CA VAL A 85 5.82 0.25 -16.80
C VAL A 85 5.46 0.13 -18.28
N TYR A 86 4.65 1.05 -18.82
CA TYR A 86 4.29 1.04 -20.23
C TYR A 86 5.50 1.24 -21.15
N LEU A 87 6.33 2.24 -20.88
CA LEU A 87 7.50 2.52 -21.69
C LEU A 87 8.52 1.38 -21.65
N SER A 88 8.72 0.75 -20.48
CA SER A 88 9.57 -0.44 -20.38
C SER A 88 8.99 -1.65 -21.11
N THR A 89 7.69 -1.91 -20.99
CA THR A 89 7.05 -3.06 -21.68
C THR A 89 7.02 -2.91 -23.19
N MET A 90 6.93 -1.68 -23.71
CA MET A 90 7.04 -1.38 -25.14
C MET A 90 8.49 -1.32 -25.64
N GLY A 91 9.49 -1.47 -24.77
CA GLY A 91 10.90 -1.44 -25.14
C GLY A 91 11.51 -0.05 -25.34
N PHE A 92 10.81 1.03 -24.93
CA PHE A 92 11.36 2.39 -24.98
C PHE A 92 12.34 2.69 -23.83
N LEU A 93 12.26 1.94 -22.72
CA LEU A 93 13.19 2.03 -21.59
C LEU A 93 13.83 0.67 -21.35
N ASP A 94 15.16 0.63 -21.25
CA ASP A 94 15.93 -0.58 -20.99
C ASP A 94 17.02 -0.36 -19.91
N GLY A 95 17.61 -1.49 -19.47
CA GLY A 95 18.72 -1.53 -18.53
C GLY A 95 18.50 -0.71 -17.26
N TRP A 96 19.50 0.11 -16.93
CA TRP A 96 19.50 0.93 -15.72
C TRP A 96 18.35 1.96 -15.68
N VAL A 97 17.97 2.52 -16.83
CA VAL A 97 16.88 3.51 -16.88
C VAL A 97 15.55 2.84 -16.58
N ALA A 98 15.31 1.63 -17.11
CA ALA A 98 14.13 0.84 -16.79
C ALA A 98 14.08 0.45 -15.30
N TYR A 99 15.20 0.04 -14.70
CA TYR A 99 15.25 -0.27 -13.28
C TYR A 99 14.84 0.92 -12.38
N TRP A 100 15.27 2.14 -12.72
CA TRP A 100 14.96 3.33 -11.91
C TRP A 100 13.58 3.95 -12.21
N PHE A 101 13.24 4.14 -13.47
CA PHE A 101 12.06 4.90 -13.90
C PHE A 101 11.03 4.07 -14.67
N GLY A 102 11.33 2.82 -14.96
CA GLY A 102 10.47 1.90 -15.69
C GLY A 102 9.83 0.87 -14.76
N THR A 103 10.20 -0.39 -14.96
CA THR A 103 9.80 -1.51 -14.12
C THR A 103 10.98 -2.35 -13.63
N MET A 104 10.89 -2.81 -12.38
CA MET A 104 11.83 -3.78 -11.81
C MET A 104 11.49 -5.24 -12.18
N GLY A 105 10.33 -5.49 -12.79
CA GLY A 105 9.91 -6.83 -13.22
C GLY A 105 9.34 -7.73 -12.10
N TRP A 106 9.14 -7.21 -10.89
CA TRP A 106 8.54 -7.95 -9.79
C TRP A 106 7.04 -7.69 -9.69
N GLU A 107 6.24 -8.74 -9.79
CA GLU A 107 4.79 -8.66 -9.59
C GLU A 107 4.43 -8.01 -8.23
N PHE A 108 3.44 -7.10 -8.25
CA PHE A 108 2.99 -6.22 -7.15
C PHE A 108 3.97 -5.11 -6.76
N MET A 109 5.19 -5.17 -7.29
CA MET A 109 6.30 -4.24 -7.07
C MET A 109 6.85 -3.78 -8.42
N GLU A 110 5.95 -3.57 -9.39
CA GLU A 110 6.35 -3.29 -10.78
C GLU A 110 6.95 -1.89 -10.97
N MET A 111 6.82 -0.99 -9.99
CA MET A 111 7.35 0.36 -10.09
C MET A 111 8.89 0.37 -10.11
N GLY A 112 9.49 1.24 -10.91
CA GLY A 112 10.93 1.49 -10.86
C GLY A 112 11.40 1.98 -9.48
N ARG A 113 12.69 1.79 -9.19
CA ARG A 113 13.29 2.09 -7.89
C ARG A 113 13.07 3.53 -7.43
N PHE A 114 13.10 4.51 -8.35
CA PHE A 114 12.83 5.90 -8.02
C PHE A 114 11.42 6.07 -7.43
N PHE A 115 10.42 5.53 -8.12
CA PHE A 115 9.02 5.62 -7.69
C PHE A 115 8.77 4.84 -6.40
N GLN A 116 9.45 3.71 -6.20
CA GLN A 116 9.39 2.96 -4.95
C GLN A 116 9.90 3.77 -3.75
N LEU A 117 11.07 4.40 -3.87
CA LEU A 117 11.62 5.26 -2.82
C LEU A 117 10.77 6.51 -2.61
N PHE A 118 10.25 7.08 -3.70
CA PHE A 118 9.38 8.24 -3.63
C PHE A 118 8.03 7.90 -2.96
N LEU A 119 7.49 6.69 -3.17
CA LEU A 119 6.33 6.17 -2.46
C LEU A 119 6.61 6.04 -0.95
N LEU A 120 7.77 5.51 -0.58
CA LEU A 120 8.19 5.41 0.83
C LEU A 120 8.26 6.80 1.50
N VAL A 121 8.83 7.79 0.82
CA VAL A 121 8.85 9.19 1.29
C VAL A 121 7.43 9.75 1.38
N THR A 122 6.58 9.47 0.41
CA THR A 122 5.18 9.92 0.37
C THR A 122 4.39 9.39 1.57
N PHE A 123 4.49 8.09 1.88
CA PHE A 123 3.80 7.53 3.05
C PHE A 123 4.44 7.94 4.38
N SER A 124 5.75 8.14 4.43
CA SER A 124 6.41 8.71 5.62
C SER A 124 5.90 10.13 5.89
N PHE A 125 5.73 10.93 4.84
CA PHE A 125 5.15 12.26 4.93
C PHE A 125 3.67 12.22 5.36
N TRP A 126 2.90 11.23 4.91
CA TRP A 126 1.55 10.98 5.38
C TRP A 126 1.47 10.65 6.88
N ILE A 127 2.35 9.77 7.40
CA ILE A 127 2.43 9.52 8.85
C ILE A 127 2.71 10.83 9.60
N TYR A 128 3.63 11.65 9.09
CA TYR A 128 3.94 12.94 9.71
C TYR A 128 2.72 13.88 9.78
N ILE A 129 1.89 13.90 8.73
CA ILE A 129 0.62 14.64 8.69
C ILE A 129 -0.34 14.13 9.78
N ILE A 130 -0.52 12.81 9.90
CA ILE A 130 -1.37 12.20 10.93
C ILE A 130 -0.84 12.51 12.32
N TYR A 131 0.45 12.26 12.57
CA TYR A 131 1.10 12.49 13.85
C TYR A 131 0.90 13.93 14.32
N ARG A 132 1.09 14.93 13.44
CA ARG A 132 0.80 16.32 13.77
C ARG A 132 -0.66 16.59 14.18
N GLY A 133 -1.61 15.90 13.56
CA GLY A 133 -3.04 16.03 13.88
C GLY A 133 -3.44 15.32 15.17
N VAL A 134 -2.71 14.29 15.60
CA VAL A 134 -3.06 13.48 16.78
C VAL A 134 -2.16 13.77 18.00
N LYS A 135 -0.97 14.35 17.83
CA LYS A 135 0.02 14.51 18.93
C LYS A 135 -0.52 15.19 20.19
N ASN A 136 -1.37 16.21 20.04
CA ASN A 136 -1.92 16.96 21.17
C ASN A 136 -3.06 16.20 21.87
N TRP A 137 -3.62 15.20 21.20
CA TRP A 137 -4.70 14.34 21.69
C TRP A 137 -4.17 13.08 22.36
N LEU A 138 -2.99 12.61 21.95
CA LEU A 138 -2.37 11.39 22.46
C LEU A 138 -1.88 11.61 23.90
N THR A 139 -2.60 11.03 24.85
CA THR A 139 -2.27 11.05 26.30
C THR A 139 -2.19 9.63 26.82
N ARG A 140 -1.58 9.42 28.01
CA ARG A 140 -1.49 8.08 28.65
C ARG A 140 -2.85 7.37 28.79
N LYS A 141 -3.96 8.13 28.88
CA LYS A 141 -5.32 7.59 29.01
C LYS A 141 -5.91 7.10 27.68
N ASN A 142 -5.45 7.64 26.55
CA ASN A 142 -6.00 7.36 25.22
C ASN A 142 -4.98 6.68 24.30
N ILE A 143 -3.86 6.19 24.82
CA ILE A 143 -2.81 5.57 24.01
C ILE A 143 -3.25 4.25 23.34
N TRP A 144 -4.27 3.59 23.89
CA TRP A 144 -4.84 2.33 23.35
C TRP A 144 -6.17 2.53 22.61
N SER A 145 -6.53 3.79 22.38
CA SER A 145 -7.75 4.13 21.69
C SER A 145 -7.68 3.83 20.19
N VAL A 146 -8.83 3.75 19.54
CA VAL A 146 -8.93 3.56 18.09
C VAL A 146 -8.07 4.55 17.28
N PRO A 147 -8.08 5.88 17.54
CA PRO A 147 -7.22 6.80 16.79
C PRO A 147 -5.71 6.55 16.97
N ALA A 148 -5.30 6.09 18.15
CA ALA A 148 -3.91 5.71 18.40
C ALA A 148 -3.54 4.44 17.62
N TRP A 149 -4.45 3.45 17.56
CA TRP A 149 -4.28 2.26 16.72
C TRP A 149 -4.16 2.58 15.23
N LEU A 150 -4.92 3.57 14.72
CA LEU A 150 -4.74 4.04 13.34
C LEU A 150 -3.35 4.64 13.11
N LEU A 151 -2.81 5.40 14.06
CA LEU A 151 -1.45 5.95 13.97
C LEU A 151 -0.39 4.83 14.00
N TYR A 152 -0.53 3.86 14.91
CA TYR A 152 0.40 2.73 15.02
C TYR A 152 0.35 1.82 13.79
N GLY A 153 -0.85 1.51 13.31
CA GLY A 153 -1.05 0.78 12.05
C GLY A 153 -0.43 1.52 10.87
N SER A 154 -0.59 2.85 10.79
CA SER A 154 0.05 3.65 9.74
C SER A 154 1.57 3.57 9.81
N GLY A 155 2.14 3.61 11.02
CA GLY A 155 3.58 3.44 11.25
C GLY A 155 4.11 2.06 10.84
N ILE A 156 3.42 1.00 11.25
CA ILE A 156 3.81 -0.38 10.92
C ILE A 156 3.70 -0.65 9.42
N MET A 157 2.70 -0.06 8.75
CA MET A 157 2.55 -0.12 7.31
C MET A 157 3.79 0.42 6.58
N VAL A 158 4.27 1.61 6.96
CA VAL A 158 5.46 2.19 6.33
C VAL A 158 6.73 1.43 6.68
N LEU A 159 6.81 0.86 7.88
CA LEU A 159 7.89 -0.04 8.26
C LEU A 159 7.95 -1.27 7.32
N PHE A 160 6.81 -1.89 7.00
CA PHE A 160 6.79 -3.03 6.08
C PHE A 160 7.14 -2.64 4.65
N LEU A 161 6.70 -1.46 4.19
CA LEU A 161 7.09 -0.94 2.88
C LEU A 161 8.61 -0.72 2.75
N PHE A 162 9.29 -0.37 3.85
CA PHE A 162 10.74 -0.18 3.88
C PHE A 162 11.51 -1.45 3.46
N PHE A 163 10.98 -2.65 3.73
CA PHE A 163 11.63 -3.90 3.31
C PHE A 163 11.80 -4.01 1.79
N GLY A 164 11.00 -3.30 1.00
CA GLY A 164 11.16 -3.28 -0.45
C GLY A 164 12.49 -2.70 -0.92
N VAL A 165 13.16 -1.88 -0.10
CA VAL A 165 14.49 -1.34 -0.41
C VAL A 165 15.53 -2.46 -0.49
N LEU A 166 15.30 -3.57 0.21
CA LEU A 166 16.24 -4.69 0.31
C LEU A 166 16.22 -5.63 -0.90
N ILE A 167 15.26 -5.46 -1.82
CA ILE A 167 15.19 -6.17 -3.10
C ILE A 167 16.19 -5.50 -4.05
N LEU A 168 17.32 -6.14 -4.34
CA LEU A 168 18.34 -5.62 -5.27
C LEU A 168 18.32 -6.37 -6.61
N GLU A 169 18.84 -5.75 -7.66
CA GLU A 169 18.88 -6.31 -9.02
C GLU A 169 19.84 -7.51 -9.16
N ASP A 170 20.90 -7.54 -8.34
CA ASP A 170 22.00 -8.51 -8.40
C ASP A 170 21.88 -9.64 -7.35
N GLN A 171 20.74 -9.72 -6.65
CA GLN A 171 20.50 -10.73 -5.63
C GLN A 171 20.02 -12.06 -6.20
N ASN A 172 20.27 -13.14 -5.44
CA ASN A 172 19.63 -14.42 -5.70
C ASN A 172 18.10 -14.28 -5.68
N PHE A 173 17.43 -14.91 -6.65
CA PHE A 173 15.97 -14.84 -6.80
C PHE A 173 15.22 -15.18 -5.50
N ALA A 174 15.60 -16.24 -4.77
CA ALA A 174 14.91 -16.64 -3.55
C ALA A 174 15.06 -15.62 -2.40
N ILE A 175 16.14 -14.83 -2.41
CA ILE A 175 16.36 -13.74 -1.44
C ILE A 175 15.54 -12.50 -1.85
N ALA A 176 15.54 -12.15 -3.13
CA ALA A 176 14.75 -11.04 -3.64
C ALA A 176 13.24 -11.30 -3.45
N ASP A 177 12.79 -12.52 -3.76
CA ASP A 177 11.38 -12.93 -3.61
C ASP A 177 10.96 -12.97 -2.13
N TYR A 178 11.86 -13.36 -1.21
CA TYR A 178 11.63 -13.24 0.22
C TYR A 178 11.31 -11.79 0.63
N TRP A 179 12.14 -10.83 0.22
CA TRP A 179 11.88 -9.42 0.52
C TRP A 179 10.64 -8.89 -0.18
N ARG A 180 10.33 -9.39 -1.39
CA ARG A 180 9.09 -9.07 -2.10
C ARG A 180 7.88 -9.49 -1.28
N TRP A 181 7.83 -10.71 -0.75
CA TRP A 181 6.73 -11.15 0.11
C TRP A 181 6.72 -10.46 1.47
N MET A 182 7.88 -10.07 2.02
CA MET A 182 7.94 -9.24 3.21
C MET A 182 7.24 -7.89 2.98
N VAL A 183 7.25 -7.37 1.75
CA VAL A 183 6.38 -6.25 1.37
C VAL A 183 4.97 -6.77 1.11
N VAL A 184 4.72 -7.58 0.10
CA VAL A 184 3.35 -7.91 -0.34
C VAL A 184 2.50 -8.50 0.80
N HIS A 185 2.96 -9.53 1.49
CA HIS A 185 2.18 -10.15 2.56
C HIS A 185 2.09 -9.24 3.80
N MET A 186 3.21 -8.71 4.29
CA MET A 186 3.17 -7.93 5.54
C MET A 186 2.62 -6.51 5.35
N TRP A 187 2.95 -5.84 4.25
CA TRP A 187 2.47 -4.49 3.97
C TRP A 187 1.03 -4.48 3.49
N VAL A 188 0.62 -5.38 2.60
CA VAL A 188 -0.74 -5.36 2.05
C VAL A 188 -1.70 -6.06 3.03
N GLU A 189 -1.48 -7.34 3.31
CA GLU A 189 -2.41 -8.17 4.08
C GLU A 189 -2.58 -7.66 5.52
N VAL A 190 -1.48 -7.49 6.26
CA VAL A 190 -1.55 -7.09 7.68
C VAL A 190 -2.07 -5.66 7.83
N THR A 191 -1.68 -4.74 6.96
CA THR A 191 -2.23 -3.37 7.00
C THR A 191 -3.73 -3.40 6.80
N PHE A 192 -4.22 -4.18 5.83
CA PHE A 192 -5.63 -4.21 5.48
C PHE A 192 -6.48 -4.76 6.63
N GLU A 193 -6.04 -5.87 7.23
CA GLU A 193 -6.75 -6.50 8.34
C GLU A 193 -6.80 -5.59 9.58
N VAL A 194 -5.66 -4.98 9.94
CA VAL A 194 -5.58 -4.06 11.08
C VAL A 194 -6.42 -2.81 10.85
N PHE A 195 -6.26 -2.14 9.72
CA PHE A 195 -6.99 -0.90 9.45
C PHE A 195 -8.50 -1.13 9.33
N THR A 196 -8.92 -2.19 8.62
CA THR A 196 -10.34 -2.51 8.47
C THR A 196 -10.96 -2.80 9.82
N THR A 197 -10.29 -3.58 10.67
CA THR A 197 -10.79 -3.92 12.01
C THR A 197 -10.90 -2.67 12.89
N VAL A 198 -9.92 -1.77 12.83
CA VAL A 198 -9.94 -0.51 13.59
C VAL A 198 -11.04 0.44 13.10
N ILE A 199 -11.21 0.62 11.79
CA ILE A 199 -12.27 1.48 11.22
C ILE A 199 -13.66 0.91 11.53
N VAL A 200 -13.87 -0.38 11.29
CA VAL A 200 -15.18 -1.00 11.54
C VAL A 200 -15.51 -0.89 13.02
N GLY A 201 -14.57 -1.22 13.92
CA GLY A 201 -14.74 -1.04 15.35
C GLY A 201 -15.06 0.40 15.73
N TYR A 202 -14.39 1.38 15.11
CA TYR A 202 -14.69 2.80 15.30
C TYR A 202 -16.11 3.18 14.90
N LEU A 203 -16.53 2.80 13.69
CA LEU A 203 -17.85 3.13 13.16
C LEU A 203 -18.96 2.52 14.03
N LEU A 204 -18.77 1.28 14.50
CA LEU A 204 -19.70 0.64 15.43
C LEU A 204 -19.81 1.39 16.76
N VAL A 205 -18.70 1.93 17.28
CA VAL A 205 -18.72 2.78 18.49
C VAL A 205 -19.45 4.09 18.21
N GLN A 206 -19.23 4.73 17.05
CA GLN A 206 -19.90 5.99 16.69
C GLN A 206 -21.40 5.83 16.50
N MET A 207 -21.84 4.69 15.97
CA MET A 207 -23.27 4.36 15.81
C MET A 207 -23.92 3.91 17.14
N GLY A 208 -23.16 3.79 18.23
CA GLY A 208 -23.66 3.33 19.52
C GLY A 208 -23.99 1.83 19.57
N LEU A 209 -23.54 1.05 18.58
CA LEU A 209 -23.80 -0.40 18.49
C LEU A 209 -22.90 -1.22 19.42
N VAL A 210 -21.71 -0.71 19.73
CA VAL A 210 -20.77 -1.34 20.67
C VAL A 210 -20.17 -0.30 21.62
N THR A 211 -19.80 -0.74 22.82
CA THR A 211 -19.12 0.15 23.77
C THR A 211 -17.66 0.34 23.37
N ARG A 212 -17.09 1.51 23.72
CA ARG A 212 -15.67 1.82 23.49
C ARG A 212 -14.74 0.74 24.07
N LEU A 213 -15.02 0.27 25.29
CA LEU A 213 -14.21 -0.73 25.97
C LEU A 213 -14.21 -2.08 25.24
N MET A 214 -15.37 -2.50 24.70
CA MET A 214 -15.46 -3.72 23.89
C MET A 214 -14.64 -3.58 22.61
N ALA A 215 -14.82 -2.49 21.86
CA ALA A 215 -14.10 -2.26 20.62
C ALA A 215 -12.58 -2.23 20.83
N GLU A 216 -12.08 -1.50 21.83
CA GLU A 216 -10.64 -1.39 22.13
C GLU A 216 -10.02 -2.77 22.47
N ARG A 217 -10.72 -3.60 23.27
CA ARG A 217 -10.25 -4.95 23.63
C ARG A 217 -10.25 -5.91 22.45
N THR A 218 -11.32 -5.90 21.64
CA THR A 218 -11.43 -6.76 20.45
C THR A 218 -10.39 -6.38 19.40
N ILE A 219 -10.21 -5.08 19.14
CA ILE A 219 -9.17 -4.59 18.22
C ILE A 219 -7.78 -5.02 18.72
N PHE A 220 -7.48 -4.82 20.01
CA PHE A 220 -6.20 -5.24 20.57
C PHE A 220 -5.93 -6.73 20.31
N LEU A 221 -6.88 -7.59 20.65
CA LEU A 221 -6.75 -9.04 20.46
C LEU A 221 -6.59 -9.40 18.98
N ALA A 222 -7.42 -8.83 18.11
CA ALA A 222 -7.39 -9.08 16.67
C ALA A 222 -6.03 -8.71 16.08
N VAL A 223 -5.52 -7.51 16.39
CA VAL A 223 -4.21 -7.04 15.89
C VAL A 223 -3.08 -7.96 16.35
N MET A 224 -3.10 -8.43 17.60
CA MET A 224 -2.08 -9.38 18.08
C MET A 224 -2.15 -10.72 17.33
N LEU A 225 -3.36 -11.26 17.11
CA LEU A 225 -3.55 -12.51 16.38
C LEU A 225 -3.11 -12.37 14.91
N PHE A 226 -3.48 -11.28 14.24
CA PHE A 226 -3.06 -11.01 12.87
C PHE A 226 -1.55 -10.90 12.76
N LEU A 227 -0.88 -10.18 13.67
CA LEU A 227 0.58 -10.07 13.64
C LEU A 227 1.28 -11.43 13.82
N ILE A 228 0.83 -12.26 14.76
CA ILE A 228 1.43 -13.58 14.98
C ILE A 228 1.22 -14.47 13.75
N THR A 229 -0.01 -14.53 13.26
CA THR A 229 -0.38 -15.42 12.16
C THR A 229 0.22 -14.97 10.84
N ALA A 230 0.30 -13.68 10.54
CA ALA A 230 0.89 -13.18 9.31
C ALA A 230 2.42 -13.27 9.27
N VAL A 231 3.11 -12.98 10.39
CA VAL A 231 4.58 -13.12 10.45
C VAL A 231 5.01 -14.57 10.19
N ILE A 232 4.25 -15.55 10.68
CA ILE A 232 4.51 -16.97 10.39
C ILE A 232 3.95 -17.35 9.02
N GLY A 233 2.77 -16.83 8.68
CA GLY A 233 1.97 -17.15 7.51
C GLY A 233 2.66 -16.79 6.20
N ILE A 234 3.50 -15.76 6.19
CA ILE A 234 4.32 -15.38 5.03
C ILE A 234 5.08 -16.58 4.43
N SER A 235 5.44 -17.56 5.26
CA SER A 235 6.15 -18.77 4.85
C SER A 235 5.41 -19.61 3.81
N HIS A 236 4.08 -19.50 3.68
CA HIS A 236 3.35 -20.20 2.63
C HIS A 236 3.76 -19.78 1.23
N ASN A 237 4.32 -18.58 1.07
CA ASN A 237 4.84 -18.10 -0.20
C ASN A 237 6.21 -18.70 -0.54
N PHE A 238 6.84 -19.40 0.41
CA PHE A 238 8.19 -19.93 0.27
C PHE A 238 8.22 -21.42 -0.06
N TYR A 239 7.07 -22.11 -0.08
CA TYR A 239 6.98 -23.56 -0.24
C TYR A 239 7.71 -24.10 -1.47
N TRP A 240 7.73 -23.33 -2.57
CA TRP A 240 8.20 -23.81 -3.87
C TRP A 240 9.29 -22.93 -4.51
N ILE A 241 9.93 -22.03 -3.75
CA ILE A 241 10.95 -21.09 -4.26
C ILE A 241 12.39 -21.48 -3.88
N ALA A 242 12.65 -22.78 -3.65
CA ALA A 242 13.95 -23.35 -3.32
C ALA A 242 14.53 -22.99 -1.93
N LYS A 243 13.69 -22.59 -0.97
CA LYS A 243 14.06 -22.54 0.45
C LYS A 243 13.84 -23.91 1.12
N PRO A 244 14.71 -24.30 2.07
CA PRO A 244 14.50 -25.53 2.86
C PRO A 244 13.26 -25.43 3.77
#